data_AF-A0A382F6P5-F1
#
_entry.id   AF-A0A382F6P5-F1
#
_cell.length_a   1.000
_cell.length_b   1.000
_cell.length_c   1.000
_cell.angle_alpha   90.00
_cell.angle_beta   90.00
_cell.angle_gamma   90.00
#
_symmetry.space_group_name_H-M   'P 1'
#
loop_
_entity.id
_entity.type
_entity.pdbx_description
1 polymer ?
#
loop_
_entity_poly.entity_id
_entity_poly.type
_entity_poly.pdbx_seq_one_letter_code
_entity_poly.pdbx_strand_id
1 'polypeptide(L)'
;MLNKIKHRIRKNPKLKQAYQRQKILRYTIKHKLGIGNKLGIGGFDLDRRISEIKRRYYVAYFIDLRCNYRCSYCIQDDINRREYDKTSVDRVIHYLKTEVKPRETDLTIIGGEPTLSADFSYVVESLCNDFYITIGTNLSTRFYKDFEGFIEWAKKVKIRWNVSYHPEFMDIDLFIERVKRIQEAKLEMDQVSAVKNDILSEVDRNKLENAGIGFTYQTALGIDEESGELFPKTDSHPDFNYERYQEMCGKQIKETRRCRT
;
A
#
# COMPACT_ATOMS: atom_id res chain seq x y z
N MET A 1 -28.31 20.66 -5.34
CA MET A 1 -28.34 19.73 -6.50
C MET A 1 -28.83 18.31 -6.14
N LEU A 2 -28.28 17.69 -5.10
CA LEU A 2 -28.62 16.32 -4.65
C LEU A 2 -30.11 16.09 -4.29
N ASN A 3 -30.79 17.07 -3.70
CA ASN A 3 -32.22 16.95 -3.34
C ASN A 3 -33.14 16.88 -4.57
N LYS A 4 -32.79 17.57 -5.66
CA LYS A 4 -33.53 17.50 -6.94
C LYS A 4 -33.35 16.14 -7.63
N ILE A 5 -32.16 15.54 -7.50
CA ILE A 5 -31.85 14.19 -8.02
C ILE A 5 -32.63 13.13 -7.23
N LYS A 6 -32.64 13.20 -5.89
CA LYS A 6 -33.44 12.30 -5.03
C LYS A 6 -34.93 12.40 -5.32
N HIS A 7 -35.44 13.61 -5.59
CA HIS A 7 -36.84 13.82 -5.97
C HIS A 7 -37.18 13.19 -7.34
N ARG A 8 -36.29 13.34 -8.34
CA ARG A 8 -36.46 12.72 -9.67
C ARG A 8 -36.43 11.19 -9.61
N ILE A 9 -35.54 10.59 -8.81
CA ILE A 9 -35.47 9.13 -8.63
C ILE A 9 -36.75 8.60 -7.97
N ARG A 10 -37.35 9.34 -7.02
CA ARG A 10 -38.59 8.92 -6.34
C ARG A 10 -39.82 8.93 -7.26
N LYS A 11 -39.89 9.88 -8.20
CA LYS A 11 -41.04 10.03 -9.11
C LYS A 11 -40.98 9.14 -10.35
N ASN A 12 -39.82 8.58 -10.69
CA ASN A 12 -39.67 7.70 -11.84
C ASN A 12 -39.59 6.22 -11.40
N PRO A 13 -40.60 5.38 -11.71
CA PRO A 13 -40.65 4.00 -11.27
C PRO A 13 -39.45 3.16 -11.71
N LYS A 14 -38.93 3.38 -12.94
CA LYS A 14 -37.76 2.68 -13.47
C LYS A 14 -36.49 3.06 -12.71
N LEU A 15 -36.28 4.34 -12.42
CA LEU A 15 -35.13 4.82 -11.62
C LEU A 15 -35.22 4.37 -10.16
N LYS A 16 -36.42 4.36 -9.58
CA LYS A 16 -36.67 3.81 -8.23
C LYS A 16 -36.33 2.33 -8.17
N GLN A 17 -36.73 1.55 -9.18
CA GLN A 17 -36.44 0.12 -9.28
C GLN A 17 -34.94 -0.15 -9.47
N ALA A 18 -34.26 0.63 -10.32
CA ALA A 18 -32.81 0.55 -10.50
C ALA A 18 -32.04 0.90 -9.21
N TYR A 19 -32.46 1.96 -8.50
CA TYR A 19 -31.87 2.34 -7.21
C TYR A 19 -32.09 1.28 -6.13
N GLN A 20 -33.28 0.67 -6.07
CA GLN A 20 -33.57 -0.44 -5.16
C GLN A 20 -32.72 -1.67 -5.48
N ARG A 21 -32.58 -2.03 -6.77
CA ARG A 21 -31.70 -3.12 -7.21
C ARG A 21 -30.24 -2.86 -6.84
N GLN A 22 -29.76 -1.62 -7.01
CA GLN A 22 -28.41 -1.24 -6.60
C GLN A 22 -28.23 -1.31 -5.08
N LYS A 23 -29.24 -0.90 -4.30
CA LYS A 23 -29.23 -0.99 -2.83
C LYS A 23 -29.23 -2.45 -2.35
N ILE A 24 -30.05 -3.30 -2.97
CA ILE A 24 -30.11 -4.74 -2.70
C ILE A 24 -28.78 -5.39 -3.08
N LEU A 25 -28.23 -5.11 -4.26
CA LEU A 25 -26.92 -5.62 -4.68
C LEU A 25 -25.82 -5.21 -3.70
N ARG A 26 -25.79 -3.94 -3.28
CA ARG A 26 -24.85 -3.44 -2.25
C ARG A 26 -25.02 -4.18 -0.92
N TYR A 27 -26.26 -4.41 -0.49
CA TYR A 27 -26.55 -5.13 0.75
C TYR A 27 -26.14 -6.60 0.67
N THR A 28 -26.47 -7.29 -0.42
CA THR A 28 -26.10 -8.69 -0.68
C THR A 28 -24.60 -8.86 -0.76
N ILE A 29 -23.87 -7.95 -1.41
CA ILE A 29 -22.41 -7.97 -1.45
C ILE A 29 -21.83 -7.76 -0.05
N LYS A 30 -22.33 -6.78 0.72
CA LYS A 30 -21.89 -6.54 2.11
C LYS A 30 -22.10 -7.77 3.00
N HIS A 31 -23.27 -8.41 2.87
CA HIS A 31 -23.63 -9.59 3.66
C HIS A 31 -22.86 -10.85 3.25
N LYS A 32 -22.70 -11.11 1.95
CA LYS A 32 -21.92 -12.27 1.46
C LYS A 32 -20.43 -12.17 1.77
N LEU A 33 -19.89 -10.95 1.86
CA LEU A 33 -18.50 -10.71 2.19
C LEU A 33 -18.25 -10.56 3.71
N GLY A 34 -19.24 -10.84 4.57
CA GLY A 34 -19.08 -10.81 6.04
C GLY A 34 -18.80 -9.43 6.64
N ILE A 35 -19.14 -8.35 5.93
CA ILE A 35 -18.76 -6.99 6.33
C ILE A 35 -19.79 -6.48 7.34
N GLY A 36 -19.50 -6.70 8.62
CA GLY A 36 -20.18 -6.03 9.72
C GLY A 36 -19.99 -4.51 9.66
N ASN A 37 -20.97 -3.75 10.15
CA ASN A 37 -20.92 -2.27 10.25
C ASN A 37 -19.88 -1.73 11.26
N LYS A 38 -18.88 -2.52 11.66
CA LYS A 38 -17.90 -2.12 12.67
C LYS A 38 -16.56 -1.84 12.02
N LEU A 39 -16.04 -0.65 12.34
CA LEU A 39 -14.76 -0.05 11.99
C LEU A 39 -14.79 0.81 10.72
N GLY A 40 -14.99 2.11 10.98
CA GLY A 40 -14.71 3.16 10.01
C GLY A 40 -13.20 3.30 9.83
N ILE A 41 -12.72 2.95 8.65
CA ILE A 41 -11.50 3.49 8.05
C ILE A 41 -11.84 3.69 6.57
N GLY A 42 -11.79 4.93 6.10
CA GLY A 42 -11.92 5.29 4.68
C GLY A 42 -13.34 5.18 4.11
N GLY A 43 -13.77 6.21 3.38
CA GLY A 43 -15.02 6.18 2.63
C GLY A 43 -15.07 4.99 1.68
N PHE A 44 -16.05 4.12 1.90
CA PHE A 44 -16.32 2.94 1.07
C PHE A 44 -16.69 3.35 -0.37
N ASP A 45 -15.75 3.35 -1.31
CA ASP A 45 -16.02 3.57 -2.73
C ASP A 45 -16.41 2.24 -3.41
N LEU A 46 -17.64 2.14 -3.89
CA LEU A 46 -18.17 0.95 -4.57
C LEU A 46 -17.54 0.77 -5.95
N ASP A 47 -17.21 1.86 -6.64
CA ASP A 47 -16.57 1.82 -7.96
C ASP A 47 -15.16 1.24 -7.82
N ARG A 48 -14.50 1.50 -6.68
CA ARG A 48 -13.25 0.86 -6.28
C ARG A 48 -13.41 -0.66 -6.18
N ARG A 49 -14.34 -1.19 -5.36
CA ARG A 49 -14.57 -2.65 -5.22
C ARG A 49 -14.86 -3.37 -6.53
N ILE A 50 -15.61 -2.71 -7.41
CA ILE A 50 -15.88 -3.23 -8.76
C ILE A 50 -14.60 -3.25 -9.60
N SER A 51 -13.75 -2.23 -9.48
CA SER A 51 -12.40 -2.25 -10.06
C SER A 51 -11.56 -3.37 -9.45
N GLU A 52 -11.52 -3.57 -8.12
CA GLU A 52 -10.69 -4.61 -7.46
C GLU A 52 -10.98 -6.01 -7.96
N ILE A 53 -12.26 -6.32 -8.20
CA ILE A 53 -12.72 -7.59 -8.76
C ILE A 53 -12.35 -7.73 -10.25
N LYS A 54 -12.22 -6.61 -10.97
CA LYS A 54 -11.83 -6.57 -12.39
C LYS A 54 -10.33 -6.41 -12.63
N ARG A 55 -9.54 -6.12 -11.59
CA ARG A 55 -8.08 -5.87 -11.70
C ARG A 55 -7.40 -7.06 -12.33
N ARG A 56 -6.69 -6.81 -13.43
CA ARG A 56 -5.91 -7.83 -14.13
C ARG A 56 -4.41 -7.71 -13.88
N TYR A 57 -3.93 -6.52 -13.51
CA TYR A 57 -2.50 -6.22 -13.46
C TYR A 57 -2.15 -5.29 -12.30
N TYR A 58 -0.99 -5.57 -11.70
CA TYR A 58 -0.35 -4.77 -10.66
C TYR A 58 0.89 -4.12 -11.28
N VAL A 59 1.07 -2.82 -11.05
CA VAL A 59 2.25 -2.08 -11.50
C VAL A 59 2.94 -1.49 -10.28
N ALA A 60 4.20 -1.88 -10.05
CA ALA A 60 5.08 -1.23 -9.09
C ALA A 60 5.93 -0.19 -9.81
N TYR A 61 5.84 1.07 -9.41
CA TYR A 61 6.68 2.15 -9.91
C TYR A 61 7.69 2.58 -8.85
N PHE A 62 8.96 2.44 -9.20
CA PHE A 62 10.11 2.87 -8.42
C PHE A 62 10.56 4.24 -8.94
N ILE A 63 10.21 5.33 -8.23
CA ILE A 63 10.62 6.68 -8.65
C ILE A 63 12.13 6.80 -8.61
N ASP A 64 12.76 6.30 -7.54
CA ASP A 64 14.18 6.04 -7.43
C ASP A 64 14.43 4.82 -6.51
N LEU A 65 15.70 4.43 -6.38
CA LEU A 65 16.13 3.33 -5.51
C LEU A 65 16.83 3.83 -4.24
N ARG A 66 16.79 5.14 -3.96
CA ARG A 66 17.42 5.69 -2.76
C ARG A 66 16.52 5.41 -1.57
N CYS A 67 17.13 4.99 -0.48
CA CYS A 67 16.49 4.86 0.81
C CYS A 67 17.35 5.52 1.87
N ASN A 68 16.72 6.15 2.85
CA ASN A 68 17.40 6.67 4.03
C ASN A 68 17.75 5.57 5.04
N TYR A 69 17.11 4.39 4.95
CA TYR A 69 17.47 3.21 5.74
C TYR A 69 18.46 2.30 5.01
N ARG A 70 19.18 1.47 5.77
CA ARG A 70 20.15 0.47 5.29
C ARG A 70 19.81 -0.88 5.92
N CYS A 71 18.57 -1.33 5.74
CA CYS A 71 18.06 -2.50 6.44
C CYS A 71 18.82 -3.76 6.07
N SER A 72 19.28 -4.50 7.08
CA SER A 72 20.01 -5.78 6.93
C SER A 72 19.26 -6.78 6.05
N TYR A 73 17.94 -6.77 6.15
CA TYR A 73 17.01 -7.66 5.46
C TYR A 73 16.46 -7.15 4.12
N CYS A 74 16.91 -5.99 3.63
CA CYS A 74 16.39 -5.42 2.38
C CYS A 74 17.27 -5.80 1.19
N ILE A 75 16.69 -6.49 0.21
CA ILE A 75 17.36 -6.88 -1.04
C ILE A 75 17.81 -5.67 -1.90
N GLN A 76 17.25 -4.49 -1.65
CA GLN A 76 17.59 -3.26 -2.39
C GLN A 76 18.81 -2.53 -1.81
N ASP A 77 19.42 -3.01 -0.72
CA ASP A 77 20.66 -2.44 -0.18
C ASP A 77 21.84 -2.59 -1.14
N ASP A 78 21.90 -3.70 -1.87
CA ASP A 78 22.96 -3.97 -2.83
C ASP A 78 22.64 -3.50 -4.27
N ILE A 79 21.54 -2.78 -4.48
CA ILE A 79 21.17 -2.24 -5.79
C ILE A 79 21.57 -0.77 -5.86
N ASN A 80 22.14 -0.37 -6.99
CA ASN A 80 22.65 0.97 -7.28
C ASN A 80 21.66 2.10 -6.91
N ARG A 81 21.82 2.68 -5.71
CA ARG A 81 20.94 3.70 -5.11
C ARG A 81 21.17 5.08 -5.71
N ARG A 82 20.92 5.23 -7.00
CA ARG A 82 21.03 6.51 -7.72
C ARG A 82 19.67 7.19 -7.82
N GLU A 83 19.73 8.52 -7.86
CA GLU A 83 18.60 9.34 -8.28
C GLU A 83 18.50 9.24 -9.81
N TYR A 84 17.29 8.99 -10.31
CA TYR A 84 17.02 9.08 -11.74
C TYR A 84 16.76 10.53 -12.12
N ASP A 85 17.11 10.91 -13.34
CA ASP A 85 16.84 12.27 -13.83
C ASP A 85 15.34 12.50 -14.07
N LYS A 86 14.96 13.79 -14.07
CA LYS A 86 13.57 14.20 -14.31
C LYS A 86 13.03 13.75 -15.67
N THR A 87 13.90 13.71 -16.69
CA THR A 87 13.51 13.24 -18.03
C THR A 87 13.10 11.76 -18.02
N SER A 88 13.63 10.96 -17.10
CA SER A 88 13.23 9.57 -16.89
C SER A 88 11.88 9.50 -16.18
N VAL A 89 11.65 10.36 -15.18
CA VAL A 89 10.35 10.47 -14.48
C VAL A 89 9.24 10.84 -15.47
N ASP A 90 9.42 11.88 -16.28
CA ASP A 90 8.43 12.33 -17.27
C ASP A 90 8.10 11.23 -18.29
N ARG A 91 9.12 10.47 -18.73
CA ARG A 91 8.94 9.33 -19.65
C ARG A 91 8.11 8.22 -19.02
N VAL A 92 8.32 7.89 -17.75
CA VAL A 92 7.51 6.87 -17.07
C VAL A 92 6.09 7.36 -16.83
N ILE A 93 5.88 8.62 -16.44
CA ILE A 93 4.54 9.20 -16.32
C ILE A 93 3.79 9.12 -17.66
N HIS A 94 4.46 9.48 -18.76
CA HIS A 94 3.88 9.39 -20.09
C HIS A 94 3.50 7.94 -20.44
N TYR A 95 4.43 7.00 -20.26
CA TYR A 95 4.20 5.57 -20.50
C TYR A 95 3.01 5.04 -19.68
N LEU A 96 2.95 5.36 -18.39
CA LEU A 96 1.84 4.94 -17.53
C LEU A 96 0.51 5.45 -18.09
N LYS A 97 0.44 6.72 -18.50
CA LYS A 97 -0.81 7.31 -19.01
C LYS A 97 -1.24 6.81 -20.38
N THR A 98 -0.31 6.39 -21.24
CA THR A 98 -0.63 5.94 -22.62
C THR A 98 -0.80 4.44 -22.72
N GLU A 99 0.05 3.66 -22.02
CA GLU A 99 0.12 2.21 -22.19
C GLU A 99 -0.58 1.43 -21.07
N VAL A 100 -0.69 2.00 -19.87
CA VAL A 100 -1.34 1.35 -18.74
C VAL A 100 -2.77 1.83 -18.60
N LYS A 101 -3.72 0.90 -18.56
CA LYS A 101 -5.14 1.22 -18.48
C LYS A 101 -5.50 1.90 -17.15
N PRO A 102 -5.87 3.19 -17.16
CA PRO A 102 -6.24 3.91 -15.94
C PRO A 102 -7.44 3.25 -15.26
N ARG A 103 -7.49 3.29 -13.92
CA ARG A 103 -8.56 2.72 -13.06
C ARG A 103 -8.84 1.21 -13.20
N GLU A 104 -8.14 0.49 -14.07
CA GLU A 104 -8.15 -0.99 -14.16
C GLU A 104 -6.89 -1.63 -13.56
N THR A 105 -5.90 -0.80 -13.23
CA THR A 105 -4.60 -1.19 -12.65
C THR A 105 -4.42 -0.55 -11.28
N ASP A 106 -3.94 -1.35 -10.32
CA ASP A 106 -3.40 -0.81 -9.07
C ASP A 106 -1.95 -0.38 -9.31
N LEU A 107 -1.70 0.91 -9.10
CA LEU A 107 -0.37 1.48 -9.16
C LEU A 107 0.16 1.60 -7.74
N THR A 108 1.24 0.89 -7.43
CA THR A 108 1.94 1.09 -6.17
C THR A 108 3.23 1.82 -6.42
N ILE A 109 3.41 2.96 -5.79
CA ILE A 109 4.67 3.69 -5.78
C ILE A 109 5.47 3.18 -4.59
N ILE A 110 6.56 2.47 -4.88
CA ILE A 110 7.47 1.86 -3.92
C ILE A 110 8.92 2.16 -4.32
N GLY A 111 9.88 1.54 -3.65
CA GLY A 111 11.29 1.59 -3.98
C GLY A 111 12.11 1.62 -2.72
N GLY A 112 13.21 2.37 -2.74
CA GLY A 112 13.96 2.60 -1.52
C GLY A 112 13.07 3.30 -0.47
N GLU A 113 12.94 4.61 -0.55
CA GLU A 113 11.94 5.38 0.18
C GLU A 113 11.38 6.46 -0.75
N PRO A 114 10.16 6.29 -1.29
CA PRO A 114 9.64 7.17 -2.34
C PRO A 114 9.66 8.66 -1.99
N THR A 115 9.42 9.00 -0.72
CA THR A 115 9.38 10.40 -0.26
C THR A 115 10.75 11.07 -0.18
N LEU A 116 11.83 10.33 -0.41
CA LEU A 116 13.16 10.89 -0.54
C LEU A 116 13.39 11.54 -1.91
N SER A 117 12.67 11.09 -2.94
CA SER A 117 12.75 11.65 -4.29
C SER A 117 12.30 13.10 -4.35
N ALA A 118 13.06 13.94 -5.06
CA ALA A 118 12.67 15.33 -5.31
C ALA A 118 11.38 15.44 -6.15
N ASP A 119 11.07 14.42 -6.96
CA ASP A 119 9.91 14.40 -7.84
C ASP A 119 8.69 13.68 -7.23
N PHE A 120 8.76 13.25 -5.97
CA PHE A 120 7.69 12.45 -5.32
C PHE A 120 6.30 13.10 -5.45
N SER A 121 6.15 14.35 -4.99
CA SER A 121 4.86 15.05 -5.06
C SER A 121 4.40 15.24 -6.50
N TYR A 122 5.32 15.58 -7.41
CA TYR A 122 5.01 15.76 -8.84
C TYR A 122 4.47 14.49 -9.48
N VAL A 123 5.09 13.33 -9.21
CA VAL A 123 4.65 12.02 -9.70
C VAL A 123 3.24 11.71 -9.18
N VAL A 124 3.03 11.85 -7.87
CA VAL A 124 1.74 11.52 -7.25
C VAL A 124 0.64 12.41 -7.80
N GLU A 125 0.84 13.73 -7.83
CA GLU A 125 -0.14 14.70 -8.33
C GLU A 125 -0.46 14.50 -9.81
N SER A 126 0.55 14.09 -10.60
CA SER A 126 0.37 13.81 -12.02
C SER A 126 -0.47 12.57 -12.28
N LEU A 127 -0.44 11.56 -11.39
CA LEU A 127 -1.02 10.23 -11.63
C LEU A 127 -2.28 9.96 -10.81
N CYS A 128 -2.52 10.67 -9.70
CA CYS A 128 -3.57 10.31 -8.73
C CYS A 128 -5.01 10.44 -9.24
N ASN A 129 -5.24 11.16 -10.34
CA ASN A 129 -6.55 11.23 -10.98
C ASN A 129 -6.80 10.07 -11.96
N ASP A 130 -5.72 9.52 -12.53
CA ASP A 130 -5.76 8.45 -13.53
C ASP A 130 -5.73 7.07 -12.85
N PHE A 131 -4.98 6.93 -11.76
CA PHE A 131 -4.73 5.66 -11.08
C PHE A 131 -5.26 5.62 -9.65
N TYR A 132 -5.59 4.42 -9.17
CA TYR A 132 -5.67 4.17 -7.73
C TYR A 132 -4.26 3.90 -7.23
N ILE A 133 -3.72 4.85 -6.45
CA ILE A 133 -2.32 4.81 -6.01
C ILE A 133 -2.24 4.32 -4.57
N THR A 134 -1.33 3.38 -4.33
CA THR A 134 -0.84 3.04 -2.99
C THR A 134 0.62 3.48 -2.87
N ILE A 135 0.99 4.17 -1.79
CA ILE A 135 2.38 4.56 -1.49
C ILE A 135 2.94 3.62 -0.42
N GLY A 136 4.07 2.96 -0.70
CA GLY A 136 4.85 2.25 0.32
C GLY A 136 5.90 3.15 0.94
N THR A 137 5.91 3.32 2.27
CA THR A 137 6.84 4.23 2.96
C THR A 137 7.18 3.79 4.38
N ASN A 138 8.36 4.17 4.84
CA ASN A 138 8.84 4.03 6.21
C ASN A 138 8.49 5.22 7.12
N LEU A 139 7.79 6.24 6.61
CA LEU A 139 7.36 7.46 7.31
C LEU A 139 8.48 8.30 7.95
N SER A 140 9.75 8.19 7.52
CA SER A 140 10.88 8.73 8.29
C SER A 140 11.67 9.88 7.65
N THR A 141 11.38 10.22 6.40
CA THR A 141 12.13 11.26 5.67
C THR A 141 11.76 12.69 6.08
N ARG A 142 12.49 13.66 5.52
CA ARG A 142 12.19 15.11 5.64
C ARG A 142 10.77 15.47 5.22
N PHE A 143 10.14 14.69 4.34
CA PHE A 143 8.76 14.90 3.90
C PHE A 143 7.78 14.86 5.08
N TYR A 144 8.10 14.07 6.11
CA TYR A 144 7.28 13.89 7.32
C TYR A 144 7.73 14.76 8.50
N LYS A 145 8.69 15.68 8.31
CA LYS A 145 9.08 16.65 9.36
C LYS A 145 8.00 17.69 9.57
N ASP A 146 7.46 18.23 8.48
CA ASP A 146 6.23 19.03 8.51
C ASP A 146 5.03 18.09 8.34
N PHE A 147 4.63 17.44 9.43
CA PHE A 147 3.58 16.44 9.37
C PHE A 147 2.21 17.05 9.07
N GLU A 148 1.95 18.30 9.48
CA GLU A 148 0.69 18.99 9.14
C GLU A 148 0.65 19.34 7.65
N GLY A 149 1.75 19.87 7.10
CA GLY A 149 1.87 20.08 5.65
C GLY A 149 1.69 18.79 4.86
N PHE A 150 2.25 17.68 5.34
CA PHE A 150 2.02 16.35 4.77
C PHE A 150 0.53 15.97 4.79
N ILE A 151 -0.17 16.09 5.92
CA ILE A 151 -1.60 15.76 6.02
C ILE A 151 -2.44 16.63 5.06
N GLU A 152 -2.18 17.93 5.00
CA GLU A 152 -2.88 18.85 4.11
C GLU A 152 -2.61 18.58 2.63
N TRP A 153 -1.39 18.16 2.29
CA TRP A 153 -1.06 17.68 0.95
C TRP A 153 -1.78 16.36 0.64
N ALA A 154 -1.72 15.38 1.54
CA ALA A 154 -2.30 14.06 1.37
C ALA A 154 -3.83 14.11 1.22
N LYS A 155 -4.53 15.06 1.85
CA LYS A 155 -5.97 15.28 1.65
C LYS A 155 -6.34 15.72 0.22
N LYS A 156 -5.40 16.34 -0.51
CA LYS A 156 -5.62 16.82 -1.89
C LYS A 156 -5.46 15.70 -2.92
N VAL A 157 -4.65 14.69 -2.60
CA VAL A 157 -4.34 13.56 -3.48
C VAL A 157 -5.11 12.31 -3.05
N LYS A 158 -5.85 11.67 -3.95
CA LYS A 158 -6.67 10.48 -3.62
C LYS A 158 -5.82 9.20 -3.63
N ILE A 159 -5.01 9.02 -2.59
CA ILE A 159 -4.04 7.92 -2.48
C ILE A 159 -4.21 7.11 -1.19
N ARG A 160 -3.65 5.90 -1.18
CA ARG A 160 -3.56 5.01 -0.03
C ARG A 160 -2.14 4.94 0.50
N TRP A 161 -2.02 4.66 1.79
CA TRP A 161 -0.73 4.48 2.45
C TRP A 161 -0.54 3.04 2.92
N ASN A 162 0.61 2.45 2.55
CA ASN A 162 1.18 1.26 3.14
C ASN A 162 2.41 1.69 3.91
N VAL A 163 2.34 1.59 5.23
CA VAL A 163 3.36 2.12 6.14
C VAL A 163 4.03 0.97 6.87
N SER A 164 5.37 0.97 6.87
CA SER A 164 6.16 -0.10 7.48
C SER A 164 7.04 0.42 8.62
N TYR A 165 6.95 -0.25 9.77
CA TYR A 165 7.85 -0.07 10.91
C TYR A 165 9.10 -0.90 10.71
N HIS A 166 10.26 -0.24 10.72
CA HIS A 166 11.58 -0.84 10.57
C HIS A 166 12.36 -0.73 11.88
N PRO A 167 12.47 -1.81 12.68
CA PRO A 167 12.99 -1.75 14.06
C PRO A 167 14.45 -1.30 14.17
N GLU A 168 15.26 -1.44 13.12
CA GLU A 168 16.67 -1.01 13.12
C GLU A 168 16.85 0.51 13.07
N PHE A 169 15.84 1.26 12.61
CA PHE A 169 16.01 2.69 12.28
C PHE A 169 14.88 3.59 12.77
N MET A 170 13.66 3.07 12.91
CA MET A 170 12.50 3.86 13.29
C MET A 170 12.27 3.76 14.79
N ASP A 171 12.09 4.89 15.46
CA ASP A 171 11.58 4.90 16.83
C ASP A 171 10.11 4.48 16.84
N ILE A 172 9.77 3.51 17.69
CA ILE A 172 8.42 2.92 17.73
C ILE A 172 7.35 3.93 18.19
N ASP A 173 7.67 4.81 19.13
CA ASP A 173 6.70 5.78 19.64
C ASP A 173 6.38 6.82 18.57
N LEU A 174 7.41 7.28 17.86
CA LEU A 174 7.26 8.16 16.69
C LEU A 174 6.47 7.49 15.56
N PHE A 175 6.70 6.19 15.30
CA PHE A 175 5.95 5.46 14.29
C PHE A 175 4.46 5.40 14.66
N ILE A 176 4.15 5.00 15.89
CA ILE A 176 2.78 4.93 16.40
C ILE A 176 2.10 6.30 16.36
N GLU A 177 2.79 7.37 16.78
CA GLU A 177 2.28 8.74 16.72
C GLU A 177 1.89 9.12 15.28
N ARG A 178 2.79 8.93 14.32
CA ARG A 178 2.54 9.26 12.92
C ARG A 178 1.38 8.47 12.33
N VAL A 179 1.30 7.17 12.63
CA VAL A 179 0.18 6.34 12.17
C VAL A 179 -1.15 6.84 12.76
N LYS A 180 -1.21 7.13 14.05
CA LYS A 180 -2.42 7.67 14.68
C LYS A 180 -2.86 8.99 14.05
N ARG A 181 -1.91 9.90 13.78
CA ARG A 181 -2.22 11.18 13.12
C ARG A 181 -2.77 11.00 11.70
N ILE A 182 -2.26 10.03 10.93
CA ILE A 182 -2.82 9.67 9.60
C ILE A 182 -4.27 9.15 9.75
N GLN A 183 -4.52 8.29 10.74
CA GLN A 183 -5.85 7.73 11.02
C GLN A 183 -6.84 8.81 11.48
N GLU A 184 -6.43 9.70 12.38
CA GLU A 184 -7.22 10.83 12.87
C GLU A 184 -7.59 11.81 11.75
N ALA A 185 -6.65 12.06 10.83
CA ALA A 185 -6.88 12.83 9.62
C ALA A 185 -7.79 12.13 8.60
N LYS A 186 -8.18 10.87 8.85
CA LYS A 186 -9.02 10.02 7.99
C LYS A 186 -8.44 9.83 6.60
N LEU A 187 -7.11 9.83 6.49
CA LEU A 187 -6.42 9.43 5.27
C LEU A 187 -6.56 7.91 5.08
N GLU A 188 -6.58 7.48 3.82
CA GLU A 188 -6.78 6.08 3.49
C GLU A 188 -5.49 5.29 3.72
N MET A 189 -5.56 4.27 4.56
CA MET A 189 -4.47 3.34 4.79
C MET A 189 -4.91 1.95 4.39
N ASP A 190 -4.07 1.27 3.62
CA ASP A 190 -4.32 -0.10 3.18
C ASP A 190 -3.55 -1.09 4.06
N GLN A 191 -2.33 -0.75 4.48
CA GLN A 191 -1.55 -1.56 5.41
C GLN A 191 -0.76 -0.73 6.43
N VAL A 192 -0.76 -1.20 7.68
CA VAL A 192 0.30 -0.92 8.67
C VAL A 192 1.02 -2.23 8.94
N SER A 193 2.34 -2.25 8.78
CA SER A 193 3.14 -3.44 9.03
C SER A 193 4.34 -3.18 9.92
N ALA A 194 4.75 -4.19 10.66
CA ALA A 194 6.09 -4.30 11.24
C ALA A 194 6.87 -5.32 10.41
N VAL A 195 8.13 -5.01 10.11
CA VAL A 195 8.99 -5.86 9.28
C VAL A 195 10.09 -6.50 10.11
N LYS A 196 10.63 -7.63 9.61
CA LYS A 196 11.72 -8.39 10.24
C LYS A 196 11.38 -8.74 11.70
N ASN A 197 10.36 -9.57 11.86
CA ASN A 197 9.76 -9.88 13.18
C ASN A 197 10.71 -10.54 14.18
N ASP A 198 11.78 -11.16 13.70
CA ASP A 198 12.82 -11.83 14.48
C ASP A 198 13.76 -10.86 15.20
N ILE A 199 13.88 -9.61 14.73
CA ILE A 199 14.68 -8.57 15.42
C ILE A 199 13.80 -7.57 16.18
N LEU A 200 12.49 -7.76 16.17
CA LEU A 200 11.56 -6.90 16.89
C LEU A 200 11.68 -7.17 18.40
N SER A 201 12.05 -6.14 19.16
CA SER A 201 12.15 -6.25 20.62
C SER A 201 10.79 -6.55 21.26
N GLU A 202 10.80 -7.22 22.42
CA GLU A 202 9.57 -7.47 23.18
C GLU A 202 8.86 -6.16 23.58
N VAL A 203 9.65 -5.11 23.86
CA VAL A 203 9.13 -3.78 24.17
C VAL A 203 8.37 -3.19 22.97
N ASP A 204 8.95 -3.23 21.78
CA ASP A 204 8.32 -2.70 20.56
C ASP A 204 7.08 -3.50 20.18
N ARG A 205 7.16 -4.83 20.30
CA ARG A 205 6.03 -5.74 20.10
C ARG A 205 4.85 -5.37 21.01
N ASN A 206 5.11 -5.22 22.30
CA ASN A 206 4.11 -4.83 23.28
C ASN A 206 3.51 -3.45 22.95
N LYS A 207 4.34 -2.49 22.52
CA LYS A 207 3.85 -1.17 22.11
C LYS A 207 2.94 -1.23 20.89
N LEU A 208 3.31 -1.97 19.84
CA LEU A 208 2.49 -2.15 18.63
C LEU A 208 1.13 -2.79 18.94
N GLU A 209 1.14 -3.88 19.72
CA GLU A 209 -0.06 -4.63 20.10
C GLU A 209 -1.04 -3.80 20.93
N ASN A 210 -0.52 -2.92 21.79
CA ASN A 210 -1.34 -2.06 22.64
C ASN A 210 -1.66 -0.68 22.01
N ALA A 211 -1.09 -0.35 20.85
CA ALA A 211 -1.25 0.97 20.24
C ALA A 211 -2.66 1.24 19.67
N GLY A 212 -3.41 0.19 19.35
CA GLY A 212 -4.75 0.30 18.74
C GLY A 212 -4.72 0.78 17.28
N ILE A 213 -3.58 0.69 16.60
CA ILE A 213 -3.39 1.20 15.23
C ILE A 213 -3.75 0.20 14.12
N GLY A 214 -4.08 -1.05 14.45
CA GLY A 214 -4.41 -2.10 13.48
C GLY A 214 -3.23 -2.39 12.55
N PHE A 215 -2.31 -3.25 12.97
CA PHE A 215 -1.09 -3.57 12.22
C PHE A 215 -0.97 -5.08 11.95
N THR A 216 -0.02 -5.42 11.07
CA THR A 216 0.31 -6.80 10.68
C THR A 216 1.80 -7.06 10.80
N TYR A 217 2.17 -8.28 11.16
CA TYR A 217 3.57 -8.71 11.06
C TYR A 217 3.85 -9.13 9.62
N GLN A 218 4.81 -8.47 8.97
CA GLN A 218 5.18 -8.84 7.61
C GLN A 218 5.99 -10.14 7.65
N THR A 219 5.53 -11.12 6.90
CA THR A 219 6.20 -12.40 6.73
C THR A 219 7.50 -12.19 5.94
N ALA A 220 8.60 -12.78 6.44
CA ALA A 220 9.85 -12.83 5.69
C ALA A 220 9.67 -13.69 4.43
N LEU A 221 10.28 -13.24 3.34
CA LEU A 221 10.31 -13.97 2.07
C LEU A 221 11.77 -14.16 1.68
N GLY A 222 12.11 -15.34 1.19
CA GLY A 222 13.44 -15.65 0.71
C GLY A 222 13.83 -17.09 0.99
N ILE A 223 15.10 -17.39 0.81
CA ILE A 223 15.69 -18.69 1.14
C ILE A 223 16.67 -18.43 2.29
N ASP A 224 16.55 -19.21 3.35
CA ASP A 224 17.51 -19.26 4.45
C ASP A 224 18.83 -19.84 3.93
N GLU A 225 19.95 -19.12 4.11
CA GLU A 225 21.23 -19.55 3.54
C GLU A 225 21.78 -20.81 4.24
N GLU A 226 21.57 -20.94 5.56
CA GLU A 226 22.12 -22.05 6.33
C GLU A 226 21.35 -23.35 6.13
N SER A 227 20.02 -23.28 6.21
CA SER A 227 19.14 -24.45 6.10
C SER A 227 18.68 -24.75 4.67
N GLY A 228 18.76 -23.77 3.75
CA GLY A 228 18.19 -23.86 2.41
C GLY A 228 16.66 -23.81 2.38
N GLU A 229 16.01 -23.58 3.53
CA GLU A 229 14.55 -23.54 3.64
C GLU A 229 13.98 -22.24 3.06
N LEU A 230 12.81 -22.34 2.44
CA LEU A 230 12.11 -21.20 1.87
C LEU A 230 11.18 -20.56 2.92
N PHE A 231 11.22 -19.24 3.03
CA PHE A 231 10.35 -18.46 3.91
C PHE A 231 9.11 -17.93 3.15
N PRO A 232 7.92 -17.92 3.77
CA PRO A 232 7.63 -18.45 5.11
C PRO A 232 7.68 -19.97 5.19
N LYS A 233 8.02 -20.51 6.36
CA LYS A 233 7.84 -21.94 6.63
C LYS A 233 6.35 -22.29 6.52
N THR A 234 6.01 -23.34 5.77
CA THR A 234 4.63 -23.76 5.46
C THR A 234 3.72 -23.81 6.69
N ASP A 235 4.24 -24.31 7.80
CA ASP A 235 3.48 -24.54 9.03
C ASP A 235 3.06 -23.24 9.72
N SER A 236 3.75 -22.13 9.43
CA SER A 236 3.44 -20.80 9.99
C SER A 236 2.42 -20.01 9.18
N HIS A 237 2.13 -20.43 7.94
CA HIS A 237 1.25 -19.72 7.01
C HIS A 237 0.48 -20.70 6.09
N PRO A 238 -0.57 -21.38 6.61
CA PRO A 238 -1.28 -22.43 5.87
C PRO A 238 -2.02 -21.91 4.61
N ASP A 239 -2.34 -20.62 4.56
CA ASP A 239 -2.98 -19.99 3.40
C ASP A 239 -1.97 -19.51 2.33
N PHE A 240 -0.67 -19.62 2.59
CA PHE A 240 0.36 -19.22 1.64
C PHE A 240 0.51 -20.30 0.55
N ASN A 241 0.33 -19.92 -0.71
CA ASN A 241 0.45 -20.84 -1.84
C ASN A 241 1.92 -21.17 -2.12
N TYR A 242 2.44 -22.12 -1.35
CA TYR A 242 3.85 -22.51 -1.35
C TYR A 242 4.26 -23.21 -2.65
N GLU A 243 3.38 -24.05 -3.23
CA GLU A 243 3.62 -24.70 -4.52
C GLU A 243 3.90 -23.68 -5.63
N ARG A 244 3.05 -22.65 -5.73
CA ARG A 244 3.25 -21.57 -6.70
C ARG A 244 4.53 -20.77 -6.41
N TYR A 245 4.83 -20.51 -5.14
CA TYR A 245 6.02 -19.76 -4.76
C TYR A 245 7.31 -20.54 -5.07
N GLN A 246 7.33 -21.85 -4.80
CA GLN A 246 8.39 -22.76 -5.21
C GLN A 246 8.52 -22.85 -6.73
N GLU A 247 7.41 -22.95 -7.48
CA GLU A 247 7.42 -22.93 -8.94
C GLU A 247 8.05 -21.63 -9.47
N MET A 248 7.73 -20.47 -8.85
CA MET A 248 8.35 -19.20 -9.20
C MET A 248 9.85 -19.17 -8.90
N CYS A 249 10.29 -19.73 -7.78
CA CYS A 249 11.70 -19.82 -7.39
C CYS A 249 12.48 -20.86 -8.22
N GLY A 250 11.80 -21.91 -8.73
CA GLY A 250 12.37 -22.96 -9.58
C GLY A 250 12.54 -22.56 -11.05
N LYS A 251 12.05 -21.38 -11.45
CA LYS A 251 12.40 -20.78 -12.75
C LYS A 251 13.87 -20.36 -12.74
N GLN A 252 14.50 -20.39 -13.92
CA GLN A 252 15.93 -20.11 -14.10
C GLN A 252 16.38 -18.89 -13.29
N ILE A 253 17.04 -19.14 -12.16
CA ILE A 253 17.58 -18.10 -11.29
C ILE A 253 18.68 -17.40 -12.07
N LYS A 254 18.42 -16.17 -12.51
CA LYS A 254 19.42 -15.36 -13.22
C LYS A 254 20.49 -14.82 -12.29
N GLU A 255 20.11 -14.54 -11.04
CA GLU A 255 20.98 -13.94 -10.05
C GLU A 255 20.45 -14.19 -8.63
N THR A 256 21.34 -14.57 -7.71
CA THR A 256 21.06 -14.64 -6.27
C THR A 256 21.62 -13.38 -5.61
N ARG A 257 20.78 -12.68 -4.84
CA ARG A 257 21.19 -11.52 -4.05
C ARG A 257 21.08 -11.88 -2.58
N ARG A 258 22.12 -11.55 -1.81
CA ARG A 258 22.13 -11.77 -0.37
C ARG A 258 21.60 -10.53 0.32
N CYS A 259 20.77 -10.72 1.33
CA CYS A 259 20.55 -9.69 2.33
C CYS A 259 21.81 -9.66 3.23
N ARG A 260 22.23 -8.48 3.70
CA ARG A 260 23.35 -8.35 4.62
C ARG A 260 22.88 -8.77 6.01
N THR A 261 22.95 -10.06 6.31
CA THR A 261 22.75 -10.61 7.67
C THR A 261 23.92 -10.25 8.56
#